data_AF-A0A1I7W7N6-F1
#
_entry.id   AF-A0A1I7W7N6-F1
#
_cell.length_a   1.000
_cell.length_b   1.000
_cell.length_c   1.000
_cell.angle_alpha   90.00
_cell.angle_beta   90.00
_cell.angle_gamma   90.00
#
_symmetry.space_group_name_H-M   'P 1'
#
loop_
_entity.id
_entity.type
_entity.pdbx_description
1 polymer ?
#
loop_
_entity_poly.entity_id
_entity_poly.type
_entity_poly.pdbx_seq_one_letter_code
_entity_poly.pdbx_strand_id
1 'polypeptide(L)'
;MPVEQLVQNLCNEKQRYTQIGGKRPFGVSLIYMGWDKHYGFQLYQSDPSGNYTGWKATCIGNNHQAAVSLLKQEYKNPTLEEAKRLV
;
A
#
# COMPACT_ATOMS: atom_id res chain seq x y z
N MET A 1 -1.82 18.25 1.29
CA MET A 1 -2.37 17.24 0.36
C MET A 1 -2.76 16.03 1.19
N PRO A 2 -4.04 15.59 1.17
CA PRO A 2 -4.48 14.34 1.81
C PRO A 2 -3.67 13.15 1.29
N VAL A 3 -3.45 12.14 2.14
CA VAL A 3 -2.62 10.97 1.77
C VAL A 3 -3.26 10.23 0.59
N GLU A 4 -4.56 10.00 0.65
CA GLU A 4 -5.30 9.32 -0.43
C GLU A 4 -5.19 10.06 -1.76
N GLN A 5 -5.18 11.40 -1.77
CA GLN A 5 -5.06 12.17 -3.00
C GLN A 5 -3.71 11.92 -3.70
N LEU A 6 -2.62 11.81 -2.94
CA LEU A 6 -1.31 11.43 -3.49
C LEU A 6 -1.34 10.02 -4.08
N VAL A 7 -1.93 9.07 -3.35
CA VAL A 7 -2.05 7.68 -3.78
C VAL A 7 -2.84 7.59 -5.09
N GLN A 8 -3.99 8.25 -5.15
CA GLN A 8 -4.86 8.28 -6.33
C GLN A 8 -4.13 8.88 -7.54
N ASN A 9 -3.42 9.99 -7.36
CA ASN A 9 -2.65 10.62 -8.43
C ASN A 9 -1.59 9.67 -9.02
N LEU A 10 -0.84 8.97 -8.17
CA LEU A 10 0.18 8.04 -8.64
C LEU A 10 -0.44 6.80 -9.30
N CYS A 11 -1.55 6.32 -8.77
CA CYS A 11 -2.29 5.18 -9.31
C CYS A 11 -2.91 5.48 -10.68
N ASN A 12 -3.43 6.69 -10.87
CA ASN A 12 -3.90 7.15 -12.17
C ASN A 12 -2.76 7.20 -13.20
N GLU A 13 -1.55 7.64 -12.80
CA GLU A 13 -0.41 7.62 -13.71
C GLU A 13 0.04 6.19 -14.04
N LYS A 14 0.01 5.27 -13.07
CA LYS A 14 0.26 3.84 -13.35
C LYS A 14 -0.73 3.28 -14.35
N GLN A 15 -2.02 3.52 -14.12
CA GLN A 15 -3.12 3.04 -14.95
C GLN A 15 -3.06 3.64 -16.36
N ARG A 16 -2.63 4.89 -16.51
CA ARG A 16 -2.42 5.51 -17.82
C ARG A 16 -1.43 4.72 -18.69
N TYR A 17 -0.40 4.10 -18.09
CA TYR A 17 0.58 3.26 -18.79
C TYR A 17 0.06 1.85 -19.10
N THR A 18 -1.10 1.44 -18.58
CA THR A 18 -1.76 0.18 -18.94
C THR A 18 -2.74 0.36 -20.10
N GLN A 19 -3.27 1.58 -20.29
CA GLN A 19 -4.22 1.89 -21.36
C GLN A 19 -3.54 2.40 -22.65
N ILE A 20 -2.46 3.17 -22.53
CA ILE A 20 -1.79 3.77 -23.68
C ILE A 20 -0.76 2.79 -24.26
N GLY A 21 -0.96 2.38 -25.51
CA GLY A 21 -0.03 1.55 -26.25
C GLY A 21 1.34 2.21 -26.46
N GLY A 22 2.39 1.40 -26.62
CA GLY A 22 3.75 1.88 -26.87
C GLY A 22 4.54 2.27 -25.61
N LYS A 23 3.96 2.14 -24.42
CA LYS A 23 4.67 2.28 -23.14
C LYS A 23 4.57 0.99 -22.34
N ARG A 24 5.65 0.65 -21.62
CA ARG A 24 5.64 -0.48 -20.69
C ARG A 24 4.93 -0.06 -19.39
N PRO A 25 3.98 -0.84 -18.86
CA PRO A 25 3.42 -0.61 -17.53
C PRO A 25 4.49 -0.57 -16.44
N PHE A 26 4.24 0.20 -15.39
CA PHE A 26 5.10 0.21 -14.21
C PHE A 26 5.02 -1.14 -13.49
N GLY A 27 6.06 -1.97 -13.63
CA GLY A 27 6.16 -3.29 -13.00
C GLY A 27 6.48 -3.24 -11.49
N VAL A 28 5.81 -2.35 -10.75
CA VAL A 28 6.08 -2.07 -9.34
C VAL A 28 4.79 -1.92 -8.54
N SER A 29 4.73 -2.66 -7.44
CA SER A 29 3.78 -2.42 -6.35
C SER A 29 4.38 -1.45 -5.34
N LEU A 30 3.57 -0.56 -4.79
CA LEU A 30 4.02 0.44 -3.81
C LEU A 30 3.20 0.34 -2.53
N ILE A 31 3.88 0.51 -1.39
CA ILE A 31 3.25 0.76 -0.10
C ILE A 31 3.39 2.25 0.21
N TYR A 32 2.29 2.88 0.56
CA TYR A 32 2.23 4.28 0.97
C TYR A 32 1.89 4.35 2.44
N MET A 33 2.66 5.15 3.18
CA MET A 33 2.42 5.43 4.59
C MET A 33 2.36 6.93 4.76
N GLY A 34 1.35 7.42 5.47
CA GLY A 34 1.20 8.84 5.69
C GLY A 34 0.27 9.14 6.85
N TRP A 35 0.27 10.40 7.25
CA TRP A 35 -0.67 10.93 8.21
C TRP A 35 -1.32 12.19 7.63
N ASP A 36 -2.62 12.33 7.83
CA ASP A 36 -3.31 13.59 7.62
C ASP A 36 -4.36 13.85 8.70
N LYS A 37 -4.87 15.08 8.71
CA LYS A 37 -5.86 15.55 9.68
C LYS A 37 -7.27 14.96 9.50
N HIS A 38 -7.55 14.29 8.38
CA HIS A 38 -8.89 13.80 8.05
C HIS A 38 -9.06 12.35 8.52
N TYR A 39 -8.06 11.51 8.27
CA TYR A 39 -8.12 10.07 8.54
C TYR A 39 -7.00 9.56 9.44
N GLY A 40 -6.10 10.44 9.91
CA GLY A 40 -4.98 10.06 10.75
C GLY A 40 -3.93 9.23 9.99
N PHE A 41 -3.34 8.24 10.68
CA PHE A 41 -2.37 7.33 10.09
C PHE A 41 -3.03 6.39 9.07
N GLN A 42 -2.48 6.37 7.87
CA GLN A 42 -3.01 5.65 6.73
C GLN A 42 -1.92 4.80 6.08
N LEU A 43 -2.33 3.61 5.66
CA LEU A 43 -1.50 2.66 4.93
C LEU A 43 -2.27 2.23 3.67
N TYR A 44 -1.68 2.47 2.51
CA TYR A 44 -2.22 2.05 1.22
C TYR A 44 -1.24 1.16 0.48
N GLN A 45 -1.77 0.28 -0.35
CA GLN A 45 -0.99 -0.53 -1.28
C GLN A 45 -1.53 -0.34 -2.68
N SER A 46 -0.66 -0.23 -3.68
CA SER A 46 -1.05 -0.28 -5.10
C SER A 46 -0.28 -1.33 -5.86
N ASP A 47 -0.88 -1.83 -6.94
CA ASP A 47 -0.29 -2.80 -7.86
C ASP A 47 0.05 -2.16 -9.23
N PRO A 48 0.69 -2.90 -10.17
CA PRO A 48 0.99 -2.41 -11.51
C PRO A 48 -0.22 -1.99 -12.36
N SER A 49 -1.42 -2.47 -12.03
CA SER A 49 -2.64 -2.12 -12.78
C SER A 49 -3.13 -0.70 -12.47
N GLY A 50 -2.62 -0.10 -11.40
CA GLY A 50 -3.07 1.20 -10.89
C GLY A 50 -4.23 1.07 -9.90
N ASN A 51 -4.60 -0.13 -9.47
CA ASN A 51 -5.51 -0.31 -8.36
C ASN A 51 -4.79 -0.03 -7.04
N TYR A 52 -5.49 0.58 -6.08
CA TYR A 52 -5.02 0.74 -4.71
C TYR A 52 -6.08 0.36 -3.69
N THR A 53 -5.63 -0.09 -2.52
CA THR A 53 -6.49 -0.49 -1.40
C THR A 53 -5.88 -0.01 -0.07
N GLY A 54 -6.75 0.30 0.90
CA GLY A 54 -6.35 0.67 2.26
C GLY A 54 -6.17 -0.56 3.15
N TRP A 55 -5.19 -0.53 4.04
CA TRP A 55 -4.82 -1.65 4.90
C TRP A 55 -4.56 -1.19 6.33
N LYS A 56 -4.76 -2.09 7.32
CA LYS A 56 -4.25 -1.88 8.69
C LYS A 56 -2.79 -2.34 8.83
N ALA A 57 -2.47 -3.45 8.17
CA ALA A 57 -1.12 -3.97 7.99
C ALA A 57 -1.10 -4.72 6.65
N THR A 58 0.00 -4.60 5.91
CA THR A 58 0.18 -5.33 4.65
C THR A 58 1.68 -5.56 4.39
N CYS A 59 1.98 -6.45 3.45
CA CYS A 59 3.30 -6.70 2.94
C CYS A 59 3.24 -7.02 1.44
N ILE A 60 4.27 -6.64 0.70
CA ILE A 60 4.43 -6.92 -0.73
C ILE A 60 5.75 -7.65 -0.97
N GLY A 61 5.87 -8.34 -2.11
CA GLY A 61 7.10 -9.02 -2.53
C GLY A 61 7.10 -10.52 -2.25
N ASN A 62 8.29 -11.07 -2.03
CA ASN A 62 8.48 -12.51 -1.90
C ASN A 62 7.79 -13.05 -0.63
N ASN A 63 7.14 -14.20 -0.74
CA ASN A 63 6.45 -14.87 0.37
C ASN A 63 5.38 -14.01 1.09
N HIS A 64 4.79 -13.03 0.39
CA HIS A 64 3.79 -12.13 1.00
C HIS A 64 2.57 -12.88 1.55
N GLN A 65 2.15 -14.00 0.97
CA GLN A 65 0.99 -14.77 1.45
C GLN A 65 1.20 -15.29 2.89
N ALA A 66 2.39 -15.80 3.20
CA ALA A 66 2.74 -16.25 4.53
C ALA A 66 2.85 -15.08 5.51
N ALA A 67 3.51 -13.99 5.08
CA ALA A 67 3.66 -12.78 5.91
C ALA A 67 2.31 -12.12 6.22
N VAL A 68 1.38 -12.02 5.25
CA VAL A 68 0.01 -11.55 5.49
C VAL A 68 -0.73 -12.47 6.47
N SER A 69 -0.52 -13.78 6.39
CA SER A 69 -1.14 -14.74 7.31
C SER A 69 -0.66 -14.54 8.75
N LEU A 70 0.64 -14.30 8.93
CA LEU A 70 1.22 -13.94 10.24
C LEU A 70 0.69 -12.60 10.76
N LEU A 71 0.64 -11.58 9.90
CA LEU A 71 0.07 -10.27 10.26
C LEU A 71 -1.39 -10.40 10.70
N LYS A 72 -2.21 -11.25 10.04
CA LYS A 72 -3.59 -11.49 10.44
C LYS A 72 -3.73 -12.12 11.83
N GLN A 73 -2.74 -12.91 12.28
CA GLN A 73 -2.76 -13.57 13.59
C GLN A 73 -2.23 -12.66 14.70
N GLU A 74 -1.14 -11.94 14.42
CA GLU A 74 -0.38 -11.19 15.42
C GLU A 74 -0.79 -9.71 15.52
N TYR A 75 -1.38 -9.12 14.48
CA TYR A 75 -1.74 -7.70 14.47
C TYR A 75 -3.01 -7.44 15.31
N LYS A 76 -2.81 -7.11 16.60
CA LYS A 76 -3.89 -6.84 17.58
C LYS A 76 -3.93 -5.39 18.03
N ASN A 77 -3.87 -4.45 17.09
CA ASN A 77 -3.76 -3.00 17.34
C ASN A 77 -2.60 -2.65 18.30
N PRO A 78 -1.36 -3.01 17.92
CA PRO A 78 -0.19 -2.80 18.76
C PRO A 78 0.11 -1.30 18.96
N THR A 79 0.80 -0.99 20.05
CA THR A 79 1.55 0.26 20.18
C THR A 79 2.67 0.31 19.15
N LEU A 80 3.25 1.50 18.93
CA LEU A 80 4.37 1.65 17.98
C LEU A 80 5.55 0.72 18.31
N GLU A 81 5.88 0.54 19.58
CA GLU A 81 6.99 -0.31 20.02
C GLU A 81 6.70 -1.80 19.83
N GLU A 82 5.45 -2.23 20.04
CA GLU A 82 5.03 -3.60 19.75
C GLU A 82 4.98 -3.86 18.23
N ALA A 83 4.51 -2.89 17.45
CA ALA A 83 4.43 -2.99 15.99
C ALA A 83 5.82 -3.16 15.36
N LYS A 84 6.83 -2.46 15.88
CA LYS A 84 8.23 -2.60 15.43
C LYS A 84 8.80 -4.00 15.67
N ARG A 85 8.28 -4.76 16.64
CA ARG A 85 8.73 -6.14 16.92
C ARG A 85 8.13 -7.17 15.96
N LEU A 86 7.07 -6.79 15.23
CA LEU A 86 6.40 -7.66 14.25
C LEU A 86 7.04 -7.58 12.85
N VAL A 87 8.00 -6.68 12.65
CA VAL A 87 8.73 -6.43 11.40
C VAL A 87 10.14 -6.94 11.52
#